data_AF-A0A950NSC3-F1
#
_entry.id   AF-A0A950NSC3-F1
#
_cell.length_a   1.000
_cell.length_b   1.000
_cell.length_c   1.000
_cell.angle_alpha   90.00
_cell.angle_beta   90.00
_cell.angle_gamma   90.00
#
_symmetry.space_group_name_H-M   'P 1'
#
loop_
_entity.id
_entity.type
_entity.pdbx_description
1 polymer ?
#
loop_
_entity_poly.entity_id
_entity_poly.type
_entity_poly.pdbx_seq_one_letter_code
_entity_poly.pdbx_strand_id
1 'polypeptide(L)' 'RFPALESIHLTDYKVRVLDTAKGTGAVTRVLVDTTDGDRTWTTIGVSENIIEASWQALFDSLVYGLLRNEQRTAD' A
#
# COMPACT_ATOMS: atom_id res chain seq x y z
N ARG A 1 -16.45 -6.12 12.92
CA ARG A 1 -15.64 -6.95 11.99
C ARG A 1 -15.87 -6.40 10.59
N PHE A 2 -14.84 -6.31 9.74
CA PHE A 2 -14.95 -5.81 8.36
C PHE A 2 -14.82 -6.97 7.38
N PRO A 3 -15.92 -7.62 6.95
CA PRO A 3 -15.86 -8.77 6.03
C PRO A 3 -15.22 -8.40 4.69
N ALA A 4 -15.38 -7.15 4.25
CA ALA A 4 -14.77 -6.63 3.04
C ALA A 4 -13.23 -6.68 3.06
N LEU A 5 -12.59 -6.76 4.23
CA LEU A 5 -11.14 -6.96 4.31
C LEU A 5 -10.72 -8.41 4.04
N GLU A 6 -11.62 -9.39 4.17
CA GLU A 6 -11.28 -10.81 3.98
C GLU A 6 -10.91 -11.13 2.53
N SER A 7 -11.35 -10.32 1.56
CA SER A 7 -10.97 -10.47 0.15
C SER A 7 -9.68 -9.71 -0.21
N ILE A 8 -9.22 -8.78 0.64
CA ILE A 8 -8.07 -7.93 0.33
C ILE A 8 -6.76 -8.65 0.72
N HIS A 9 -5.89 -8.84 -0.26
CA HIS A 9 -4.62 -9.55 -0.11
C HIS A 9 -3.45 -8.73 -0.67
N LEU A 10 -2.38 -8.60 0.12
CA LEU A 10 -1.11 -8.08 -0.35
C LEU A 10 -0.45 -9.10 -1.27
N THR A 11 -0.07 -8.67 -2.48
CA THR A 11 0.50 -9.54 -3.53
C THR A 11 1.97 -9.27 -3.79
N ASP A 12 2.43 -8.04 -3.57
CA ASP A 12 3.85 -7.69 -3.68
C ASP A 12 4.23 -6.52 -2.78
N TYR A 13 5.50 -6.50 -2.38
CA TYR A 13 6.09 -5.48 -1.53
C TYR A 13 7.48 -5.13 -2.05
N LYS A 14 7.64 -3.92 -2.59
CA LYS A 14 8.88 -3.47 -3.21
C LYS A 14 9.42 -2.23 -2.53
N VAL A 15 10.69 -2.29 -2.12
CA VAL A 15 11.41 -1.14 -1.56
C VAL A 15 12.36 -0.55 -2.61
N ARG A 16 12.42 0.78 -2.65
CA ARG A 16 13.36 1.55 -3.47
C ARG A 16 13.96 2.65 -2.61
N VAL A 17 15.27 2.58 -2.38
CA VAL A 17 16.01 3.64 -1.69
C VAL A 17 16.47 4.64 -2.74
N LEU A 18 16.05 5.90 -2.61
CA LEU A 18 16.51 7.01 -3.43
C LEU A 18 17.74 7.63 -2.79
N ASP A 19 18.68 8.06 -3.63
CA ASP A 19 19.84 8.83 -3.21
C ASP A 19 20.60 8.18 -2.04
N THR A 20 21.14 6.99 -2.31
CA THR A 20 21.91 6.19 -1.36
C THR A 20 23.16 6.91 -0.83
N ALA A 21 23.55 8.03 -1.45
CA ALA A 21 24.67 8.86 -1.01
C ALA A 21 24.39 9.56 0.33
N LYS A 22 23.12 9.73 0.72
CA LYS A 22 22.71 10.36 2.00
C LYS A 22 22.73 9.43 3.21
N GLY A 23 23.15 8.16 3.05
CA GLY A 23 23.22 7.20 4.15
C GLY A 23 21.87 7.02 4.85
N THR A 24 21.78 7.30 6.15
CA THR A 24 20.55 7.15 6.96
C THR A 24 19.45 8.15 6.64
N GLY A 25 19.76 9.24 5.92
CA GLY A 25 18.78 10.22 5.42
C GLY A 25 18.33 9.94 3.97
N ALA A 26 18.60 8.75 3.45
CA ALA A 26 18.17 8.36 2.12
C ALA A 26 16.64 8.16 2.11
N VAL A 27 15.96 8.83 1.18
CA VAL A 27 14.49 8.74 1.08
C VAL A 27 14.12 7.36 0.56
N THR A 28 13.31 6.63 1.33
CA THR A 28 12.82 5.32 0.96
C THR A 28 11.41 5.42 0.38
N ARG A 29 11.20 4.75 -0.76
CA ARG A 29 9.87 4.52 -1.35
C ARG A 29 9.49 3.06 -1.16
N VAL A 30 8.29 2.82 -0.66
CA VAL A 30 7.70 1.49 -0.51
C VAL A 30 6.48 1.40 -1.38
N LEU A 31 6.46 0.44 -2.31
CA LEU A 31 5.31 0.13 -3.15
C LEU A 31 4.64 -1.13 -2.62
N VAL A 32 3.33 -1.09 -2.50
CA VAL A 32 2.49 -2.21 -2.07
C VAL A 32 1.49 -2.51 -3.18
N ASP A 33 1.58 -3.71 -3.76
CA ASP A 33 0.60 -4.21 -4.73
C ASP A 33 -0.42 -5.07 -3.98
N THR A 34 -1.71 -4.78 -4.17
CA THR A 34 -2.82 -5.42 -3.45
C THR A 34 -3.90 -5.84 -4.43
N THR A 35 -4.62 -6.92 -4.10
CA THR A 35 -5.76 -7.43 -4.87
C THR A 35 -6.95 -7.68 -3.97
N ASP A 36 -8.17 -7.56 -4.50
CA ASP A 36 -9.41 -8.05 -3.88
C ASP A 36 -9.91 -9.37 -4.49
N GLY A 37 -9.12 -9.97 -5.39
CA GLY A 37 -9.48 -11.14 -6.19
C GLY A 37 -9.99 -10.80 -7.60
N ASP A 38 -10.55 -9.61 -7.80
CA ASP A 38 -11.09 -9.16 -9.09
C ASP A 38 -10.18 -8.10 -9.74
N ARG A 39 -9.61 -7.22 -8.92
CA ARG A 39 -8.80 -6.09 -9.37
C ARG A 39 -7.55 -5.96 -8.52
N THR A 40 -6.51 -5.45 -9.15
CA THR A 40 -5.25 -5.12 -8.50
C THR A 40 -5.04 -3.61 -8.44
N TRP A 41 -4.42 -3.11 -7.39
CA TRP A 41 -3.97 -1.73 -7.27
C TRP A 41 -2.62 -1.65 -6.57
N THR A 42 -1.95 -0.54 -6.81
CA THR A 42 -0.64 -0.23 -6.21
C THR A 42 -0.76 1.06 -5.41
N THR A 43 -0.22 1.06 -4.21
CA THR A 43 -0.02 2.27 -3.40
C THR A 43 1.46 2.47 -3.11
N ILE A 44 1.82 3.72 -2.78
CA ILE A 44 3.20 4.10 -2.49
C ILE A 44 3.27 4.94 -1.23
N GLY A 45 4.20 4.60 -0.35
CA GLY A 45 4.59 5.42 0.79
C GLY A 45 6.02 5.89 0.63
N VAL A 46 6.32 7.10 1.12
CA VAL A 46 7.62 7.75 0.92
C VAL A 46 8.05 8.41 2.22
N SER A 47 9.14 7.92 2.80
CA SER A 47 9.73 8.46 4.03
C SER A 47 11.21 8.10 4.10
N GLU A 48 11.99 8.86 4.86
CA GLU A 48 13.36 8.47 5.26
C GLU A 48 13.34 7.24 6.18
N ASN A 49 12.21 6.97 6.84
CA ASN A 49 11.99 5.78 7.66
C ASN A 49 11.19 4.72 6.89
N ILE A 50 11.77 3.54 6.71
CA ILE A 50 11.13 2.42 6.01
C ILE A 50 9.79 2.02 6.66
N ILE A 51 9.68 2.02 7.99
CA ILE A 51 8.46 1.62 8.69
C ILE A 51 7.32 2.60 8.41
N GLU A 52 7.62 3.89 8.38
CA GLU A 52 6.62 4.91 8.06
C GLU A 52 6.18 4.83 6.60
N ALA A 53 7.13 4.65 5.67
CA ALA A 53 6.82 4.45 4.26
C ALA A 53 5.95 3.19 4.05
N SER A 54 6.23 2.09 4.76
CA SER A 54 5.40 0.88 4.72
C SER A 54 4.01 1.10 5.26
N TRP A 55 3.88 1.80 6.41
CA TRP A 55 2.60 2.11 7.03
C TRP A 55 1.72 2.95 6.10
N GLN A 56 2.27 4.00 5.51
CA GLN A 56 1.57 4.85 4.55
C GLN A 56 1.05 4.05 3.36
N ALA A 57 1.92 3.27 2.70
CA ALA A 57 1.53 2.46 1.55
C ALA A 57 0.42 1.46 1.91
N LEU A 58 0.56 0.76 3.03
CA LEU A 58 -0.42 -0.25 3.46
C LEU A 58 -1.75 0.38 3.84
N PHE A 59 -1.74 1.47 4.61
CA PHE A 59 -2.94 2.17 5.03
C PHE A 59 -3.74 2.68 3.82
N ASP A 60 -3.05 3.34 2.89
CA ASP A 60 -3.65 3.82 1.65
C ASP A 60 -4.24 2.66 0.83
N SER A 61 -3.56 1.51 0.80
CA SER A 61 -4.03 0.33 0.07
C SER A 61 -5.34 -0.21 0.66
N LEU A 62 -5.42 -0.33 1.99
CA LEU A 62 -6.61 -0.81 2.68
C LEU A 62 -7.78 0.16 2.50
N VAL A 63 -7.55 1.46 2.67
CA VAL A 63 -8.57 2.50 2.46
C VAL A 63 -9.10 2.46 1.04
N TYR A 64 -8.20 2.37 0.05
CA TYR A 64 -8.59 2.28 -1.35
C TYR A 64 -9.45 1.05 -1.65
N GLY A 65 -9.04 -0.13 -1.14
CA GLY A 65 -9.79 -1.36 -1.33
C GLY A 65 -11.16 -1.34 -0.66
N LEU A 66 -11.28 -0.73 0.53
CA LEU A 66 -12.57 -0.55 1.21
C LEU A 66 -13.52 0.39 0.46
N LEU A 67 -13.03 1.56 0.02
CA LEU A 67 -13.84 2.53 -0.73
C LEU A 67 -14.37 1.92 -2.04
N ARG A 68 -13.59 1.07 -2.71
CA ARG A 68 -14.05 0.35 -3.90
C ARG A 68 -15.08 -0.73 -3.62
N ASN A 69 -14.92 -1.46 -2.52
CA ASN A 69 -15.90 -2.47 -2.11
C ASN A 69 -17.27 -1.83 -1.81
N GLU A 70 -17.28 -0.64 -1.20
CA GLU A 70 -18.51 0.13 -0.97
C GLU A 70 -19.19 0.52 -2.28
N GLN A 71 -18.43 0.99 -3.28
CA GLN A 71 -18.96 1.31 -4.61
C GLN A 71 -19.62 0.10 -5.29
N ARG A 72 -19.00 -1.08 -5.23
CA ARG A 72 -19.58 -2.32 -5.78
C ARG A 72 -20.89 -2.73 -5.13
N THR A 73 -21.08 -2.41 -3.84
CA THR A 73 -22.32 -2.77 -3.12
C THR A 73 -23.46 -1.81 -3.44
N ALA A 74 -23.15 -0.63 -3.98
CA ALA A 74 -24.13 0.41 -4.35
C ALA A 74 -24.63 0.29 -5.80
N ASP A 75 -23.91 -0.44 -6.66
CA ASP A 75 -24.26 -0.77 -8.06
C ASP A 75 -25.09 -2.07 -8.14
#